data_AF-A0AAD6D0R2-F1
#
_entry.id   AF-A0AAD6D0R2-F1
#
_cell.length_a   1.000
_cell.length_b   1.000
_cell.length_c   1.000
_cell.angle_alpha   90.00
_cell.angle_beta   90.00
_cell.angle_gamma   90.00
#
_symmetry.space_group_name_H-M   'P 1'
#
loop_
_entity.id
_entity.type
_entity.pdbx_description
1 polymer ?
#
loop_
_entity_poly.entity_id
_entity_poly.type
_entity_poly.pdbx_seq_one_letter_code
_entity_poly.pdbx_strand_id
1 'polypeptide(L)'
;MQSHQDIFVLVWHLFFYTKPAFITTWDESLFSRWSGVPFLSPPAPVLNKSLAAKVQEASRHPWGLIDHHLYLAAIERGRDYPTRLDGCMLQEDERFRNVCLDELLDIDASARSFSTYPHLITFMNMPMLPLSTLAPLTEQKLVLGFDLQRQHLLGYFFESAPDDLTDLCYIWHQGQLIIDIHIDRFLEMYQFTVKSHLEICGVGMFRYFRESKRELPTGMDLVVTIQFAQFLHDFAELVWGDNSDEFRCQHADFEDDLRTLLSKASWESWFAVRDGLTLQQYRQKKMDKMSQLASCDLLFDRPSTVPSIPSAPPLPVISSLFAKPRTASVLHTMAPVLEQLQSVQTQMLQAFFALMYVFALIP
;
A
#
# COMPACT_ATOMS: atom_id res chain seq x y z
N MET A 1 20.22 26.11 17.13
CA MET A 1 19.11 25.86 16.17
C MET A 1 19.37 24.66 15.26
N GLN A 2 20.62 24.27 14.96
CA GLN A 2 20.94 23.06 14.18
C GLN A 2 20.69 21.73 14.93
N SER A 3 20.90 21.66 16.25
CA SER A 3 20.85 20.39 17.00
C SER A 3 19.45 19.77 17.15
N HIS A 4 18.38 20.55 17.02
CA HIS A 4 17.01 20.03 17.10
C HIS A 4 16.58 19.34 15.79
N GLN A 5 17.16 19.73 14.65
CA GLN A 5 16.82 19.17 13.34
C GLN A 5 17.46 17.79 13.11
N ASP A 6 18.62 17.53 13.71
CA ASP A 6 19.29 16.22 13.64
C ASP A 6 18.55 15.15 14.46
N ILE A 7 17.88 15.55 15.55
CA ILE A 7 17.04 14.66 16.37
C ILE A 7 15.79 14.20 15.61
N PHE A 8 15.21 15.06 14.76
CA PHE A 8 14.06 14.69 13.91
C PHE A 8 14.43 13.58 12.93
N VAL A 9 15.62 13.66 12.30
CA VAL A 9 16.12 12.65 11.36
C VAL A 9 16.44 11.33 12.07
N LEU A 10 16.97 11.39 13.30
CA LEU A 10 17.28 10.19 14.08
C LEU A 10 16.01 9.49 14.58
N VAL A 11 15.02 10.23 15.07
CA VAL A 11 13.71 9.68 15.48
C VAL A 11 12.95 9.14 14.26
N TRP A 12 13.00 9.83 13.12
CA TRP A 12 12.41 9.38 11.84
C TRP A 12 13.07 8.09 11.32
N HIS A 13 14.41 7.99 11.38
CA HIS A 13 15.11 6.75 11.02
C HIS A 13 14.83 5.61 12.00
N LEU A 14 14.79 5.88 13.30
CA LEU A 14 14.52 4.84 14.31
C LEU A 14 13.10 4.29 14.24
N PHE A 15 12.10 5.14 13.96
CA PHE A 15 10.69 4.72 13.92
C PHE A 15 10.31 3.88 12.70
N PHE A 16 10.96 4.10 11.55
CA PHE A 16 10.52 3.49 10.29
C PHE A 16 11.47 2.41 9.73
N TYR A 17 12.71 2.33 10.21
CA TYR A 17 13.67 1.27 9.81
C TYR A 17 13.83 0.15 10.85
N THR A 18 13.25 0.28 12.06
CA THR A 18 13.21 -0.82 13.01
C THR A 18 11.94 -1.65 12.79
N LYS A 19 12.08 -2.98 12.78
CA LYS A 19 10.98 -3.94 12.57
C LYS A 19 9.73 -3.57 13.41
N PRO A 20 8.50 -3.92 12.98
CA PRO A 20 7.25 -3.42 13.57
C PRO A 20 6.94 -3.90 15.00
N ALA A 21 7.89 -4.48 15.73
CA ALA A 21 7.64 -5.08 17.04
C ALA A 21 7.69 -4.08 18.21
N PHE A 22 8.12 -2.83 18.01
CA PHE A 22 8.22 -1.86 19.11
C PHE A 22 7.76 -0.49 18.63
N ILE A 23 6.66 -0.02 19.23
CA ILE A 23 6.24 1.37 19.50
C ILE A 23 4.76 1.55 19.10
N THR A 24 3.89 1.41 20.10
CA THR A 24 2.42 1.50 19.99
C THR A 24 1.83 2.80 20.53
N THR A 25 2.63 3.84 20.80
CA THR A 25 2.09 5.09 21.39
C THR A 25 2.68 6.34 20.74
N TRP A 26 1.83 7.03 19.98
CA TRP A 26 2.02 8.39 19.50
C TRP A 26 1.68 9.37 20.65
N ASP A 27 2.60 10.28 20.99
CA ASP A 27 2.37 11.33 21.99
C ASP A 27 2.19 12.70 21.30
N GLU A 28 0.97 13.22 21.34
CA GLU A 28 0.57 14.50 20.75
C GLU A 28 1.23 15.73 21.42
N SER A 29 1.81 15.57 22.61
CA SER A 29 2.49 16.66 23.32
C SER A 29 3.79 17.10 22.64
N LEU A 30 4.42 16.20 21.87
CA LEU A 30 5.64 16.49 21.11
C LEU A 30 5.37 17.37 19.90
N PHE A 31 4.24 17.24 19.21
CA PHE A 31 3.90 18.12 18.08
C PHE A 31 3.60 19.56 18.53
N SER A 32 2.93 19.69 19.67
CA SER A 32 2.48 20.97 20.25
C SER A 32 3.64 21.87 20.70
N ARG A 33 4.76 21.28 21.13
CA ARG A 33 5.97 22.03 21.54
C ARG A 33 6.74 22.64 20.36
N TRP A 34 6.50 22.17 19.14
CA TRP A 34 7.27 22.52 17.94
C TRP A 34 6.60 23.56 17.04
N SER A 35 5.27 23.69 17.06
CA SER A 35 4.52 24.59 16.19
C SER A 35 4.50 26.05 16.65
N GLY A 36 4.96 26.35 17.88
CA GLY A 36 4.96 27.70 18.43
C GLY A 36 3.56 28.30 18.67
N VAL A 37 2.51 27.49 18.60
CA VAL A 37 1.12 27.93 18.79
C VAL A 37 0.81 27.93 20.30
N PRO A 38 0.44 29.08 20.92
CA PRO A 38 0.06 29.10 22.32
C PRO A 38 -1.24 28.31 22.53
N PHE A 39 -1.31 27.64 23.67
CA PHE A 39 -2.44 26.85 24.15
C PHE A 39 -3.74 27.69 24.15
N LEU A 40 -4.51 27.62 23.07
CA LEU A 40 -5.95 27.92 23.15
C LEU A 40 -6.58 26.65 23.70
N SER A 41 -7.18 26.79 24.89
CA SER A 41 -8.09 25.92 25.63
C SER A 41 -8.23 24.45 25.19
N PRO A 42 -8.28 23.48 26.14
CA PRO A 42 -8.43 22.06 25.81
C PRO A 42 -9.53 21.89 24.76
N PRO A 43 -9.27 21.21 23.63
CA PRO A 43 -10.26 21.08 22.58
C PRO A 43 -11.50 20.46 23.21
N ALA A 44 -12.65 21.07 22.92
CA ALA A 44 -13.96 20.49 23.19
C ALA A 44 -13.96 19.00 22.76
N PRO A 45 -14.73 18.12 23.43
CA PRO A 45 -14.69 16.69 23.20
C PRO A 45 -14.63 16.40 21.70
N VAL A 46 -13.52 15.76 21.29
CA VAL A 46 -13.16 15.54 19.90
C VAL A 46 -14.35 14.91 19.20
N LEU A 47 -15.02 15.71 18.37
CA LEU A 47 -15.99 15.22 17.40
C LEU A 47 -15.27 14.11 16.65
N ASN A 48 -15.77 12.87 16.69
CA ASN A 48 -15.17 11.73 16.00
C ASN A 48 -15.02 12.09 14.52
N LYS A 49 -13.84 12.58 14.12
CA LYS A 49 -13.52 12.92 12.73
C LYS A 49 -13.67 11.65 11.89
N SER A 50 -14.30 11.77 10.71
CA SER A 50 -14.41 10.67 9.75
C SER A 50 -13.02 10.17 9.34
N LEU A 51 -12.95 8.94 8.83
CA LEU A 51 -11.69 8.37 8.35
C LEU A 51 -11.04 9.27 7.29
N ALA A 52 -11.84 9.78 6.35
CA ALA A 52 -11.38 10.70 5.30
C ALA A 52 -10.70 11.94 5.86
N ALA A 53 -11.28 12.57 6.89
CA ALA A 53 -10.70 13.76 7.53
C ALA A 53 -9.36 13.45 8.21
N LYS A 54 -9.27 12.32 8.94
CA LYS A 54 -8.03 11.88 9.61
C LYS A 54 -6.93 11.58 8.59
N VAL A 55 -7.27 10.89 7.51
CA VAL A 55 -6.31 10.51 6.47
C VAL A 55 -5.84 11.75 5.69
N GLN A 56 -6.74 12.69 5.36
CA GLN A 56 -6.36 13.94 4.71
C GLN A 56 -5.41 14.79 5.57
N GLU A 57 -5.70 14.90 6.87
CA GLU A 57 -4.86 15.63 7.82
C GLU A 57 -3.46 15.02 7.92
N ALA A 58 -3.37 13.69 7.99
CA ALA A 58 -2.10 12.97 8.10
C ALA A 58 -1.26 12.97 6.80
N SER A 59 -1.90 13.07 5.64
CA SER A 59 -1.25 12.95 4.32
C SER A 59 -1.02 14.28 3.60
N ARG A 60 -1.32 15.41 4.25
CA ARG A 60 -1.22 16.73 3.63
C ARG A 60 0.23 17.16 3.43
N HIS A 61 0.62 17.35 2.17
CA HIS A 61 1.90 17.93 1.80
C HIS A 61 1.84 19.47 1.78
N PRO A 62 2.94 20.21 2.14
CA PRO A 62 2.97 21.68 2.15
C PRO A 62 2.66 22.35 0.81
N TRP A 63 2.85 21.63 -0.31
CA TRP A 63 2.46 22.10 -1.65
C TRP A 63 0.96 21.97 -1.96
N GLY A 64 0.13 21.59 -0.98
CA GLY A 64 -1.31 21.46 -1.18
C GLY A 64 -1.73 20.17 -1.88
N LEU A 65 -0.92 19.11 -1.77
CA LEU A 65 -1.10 17.81 -2.42
C LEU A 65 -1.26 16.69 -1.38
N ILE A 66 -1.65 15.51 -1.84
CA ILE A 66 -1.66 14.29 -1.04
C ILE A 66 -0.32 13.56 -1.19
N ASP A 67 0.33 13.31 -0.07
CA ASP A 67 1.44 12.36 0.01
C ASP A 67 0.89 10.95 0.16
N HIS A 68 1.01 10.16 -0.91
CA HIS A 68 0.44 8.82 -0.95
C HIS A 68 1.18 7.81 -0.05
N HIS A 69 2.43 8.06 0.32
CA HIS A 69 3.12 7.24 1.31
C HIS A 69 2.52 7.44 2.70
N LEU A 70 2.28 8.70 3.08
CA LEU A 70 1.62 9.04 4.36
C LEU A 70 0.14 8.64 4.36
N TYR A 71 -0.54 8.76 3.22
CA TYR A 71 -1.89 8.25 3.01
C TYR A 71 -1.96 6.74 3.29
N LEU A 72 -1.06 5.96 2.68
CA LEU A 72 -0.96 4.52 2.86
C LEU A 72 -0.73 4.16 4.35
N ALA A 73 0.21 4.85 5.00
CA ALA A 73 0.46 4.64 6.43
C ALA A 73 -0.75 5.00 7.31
N ALA A 74 -1.56 5.97 6.91
CA ALA A 74 -2.75 6.38 7.65
C ALA A 74 -3.91 5.37 7.53
N ILE A 75 -4.16 4.82 6.33
CA ILE A 75 -5.21 3.81 6.12
C ILE A 75 -4.85 2.42 6.68
N GLU A 76 -3.55 2.13 6.81
CA GLU A 76 -3.05 0.88 7.39
C GLU A 76 -2.91 0.93 8.92
N ARG A 77 -3.10 2.10 9.53
CA ARG A 77 -2.93 2.27 10.97
C ARG A 77 -3.87 1.33 11.74
N GLY A 78 -3.28 0.44 12.54
CA GLY A 78 -4.01 -0.55 13.32
C GLY A 78 -4.47 -1.78 12.52
N ARG A 79 -4.03 -1.93 11.26
CA ARG A 79 -4.31 -3.10 10.41
C ARG A 79 -3.09 -4.02 10.35
N ASP A 80 -2.77 -4.66 11.47
CA ASP A 80 -1.80 -5.75 11.48
C ASP A 80 -2.34 -7.00 10.77
N TYR A 81 -1.49 -8.01 10.60
CA TYR A 81 -1.85 -9.23 9.88
C TYR A 81 -3.14 -9.88 10.40
N PRO A 82 -3.31 -10.14 11.72
CA PRO A 82 -4.56 -10.67 12.25
C PRO A 82 -5.78 -9.77 11.95
N THR A 83 -5.64 -8.46 12.16
CA THR A 83 -6.74 -7.51 11.92
C THR A 83 -7.13 -7.44 10.43
N ARG A 84 -6.19 -7.66 9.51
CA ARG A 84 -6.51 -7.71 8.07
C ARG A 84 -7.26 -8.98 7.70
N LEU A 85 -6.89 -10.13 8.27
CA LEU A 85 -7.60 -11.38 8.07
C LEU A 85 -9.04 -11.30 8.62
N ASP A 86 -9.20 -10.76 9.83
CA ASP A 86 -10.50 -10.66 10.50
C ASP A 86 -11.37 -9.50 9.97
N GLY A 87 -10.77 -8.54 9.25
CA GLY A 87 -11.45 -7.37 8.71
C GLY A 87 -12.07 -7.57 7.33
N CYS A 88 -12.11 -8.80 6.82
CA CYS A 88 -12.70 -9.12 5.53
C CYS A 88 -14.20 -9.39 5.64
N MET A 89 -14.94 -8.96 4.62
CA MET A 89 -16.39 -9.16 4.55
C MET A 89 -16.76 -9.97 3.32
N LEU A 90 -17.58 -11.00 3.50
CA LEU A 90 -18.17 -11.79 2.43
C LEU A 90 -19.53 -11.21 2.03
N GLN A 91 -19.75 -11.01 0.73
CA GLN A 91 -21.07 -10.62 0.22
C GLN A 91 -21.94 -11.86 0.01
N GLU A 92 -22.93 -12.06 0.88
CA GLU A 92 -23.96 -13.10 0.77
C GLU A 92 -25.31 -12.48 0.40
N ASP A 93 -25.83 -12.84 -0.77
CA ASP A 93 -27.04 -12.25 -1.35
C ASP A 93 -26.94 -10.71 -1.41
N GLU A 94 -27.69 -10.01 -0.54
CA GLU A 94 -27.74 -8.56 -0.40
C GLU A 94 -27.07 -8.07 0.90
N ARG A 95 -26.35 -8.93 1.62
CA ARG A 95 -25.73 -8.61 2.92
C ARG A 95 -24.23 -8.82 2.90
N PHE A 96 -23.55 -8.07 3.74
CA PHE A 96 -22.13 -8.26 4.03
C PHE A 96 -22.00 -8.79 5.46
N ARG A 97 -21.19 -9.83 5.64
CA ARG A 97 -20.83 -10.33 6.97
C ARG A 97 -19.32 -10.49 7.11
N ASN A 98 -18.81 -10.33 8.33
CA ASN A 98 -17.42 -10.67 8.63
C ASN A 98 -17.18 -12.16 8.36
N VAL A 99 -16.00 -12.46 7.85
CA VAL A 99 -15.55 -13.82 7.54
C VAL A 99 -14.08 -13.93 7.89
N CYS A 100 -13.67 -15.05 8.49
CA CYS A 100 -12.26 -15.33 8.75
C CYS A 100 -11.66 -16.21 7.64
N LEU A 101 -10.32 -16.31 7.60
CA LEU A 101 -9.61 -17.12 6.60
C LEU A 101 -10.04 -18.59 6.62
N ASP A 102 -10.16 -19.22 7.80
CA ASP A 102 -10.55 -20.63 7.92
C ASP A 102 -11.92 -20.88 7.28
N GLU A 103 -12.88 -19.99 7.53
CA GLU A 103 -14.21 -20.09 6.94
C GLU A 103 -14.16 -19.89 5.42
N LEU A 104 -13.33 -18.97 4.92
CA LEU A 104 -13.14 -18.79 3.48
C LEU A 104 -12.54 -20.03 2.81
N LEU A 105 -11.59 -20.71 3.47
CA LEU A 105 -11.01 -21.95 2.96
C LEU A 105 -12.07 -23.07 2.88
N ASP A 106 -12.93 -23.18 3.89
CA ASP A 106 -14.06 -24.13 3.90
C ASP A 106 -15.09 -23.79 2.79
N ILE A 107 -15.37 -22.49 2.60
CA ILE A 107 -16.25 -22.01 1.53
C ILE A 107 -15.65 -22.31 0.16
N ASP A 108 -14.36 -22.04 -0.09
CA ASP A 108 -13.74 -22.35 -1.38
C ASP A 108 -13.72 -23.86 -1.67
N ALA A 109 -13.39 -24.68 -0.66
CA ALA A 109 -13.42 -26.13 -0.78
C ALA A 109 -14.82 -26.67 -1.15
N SER A 110 -15.89 -26.03 -0.65
CA SER A 110 -17.28 -26.41 -0.92
C SER A 110 -17.89 -25.76 -2.17
N ALA A 111 -17.53 -24.51 -2.48
CA ALA A 111 -18.06 -23.71 -3.57
C ALA A 111 -17.58 -24.18 -4.95
N ARG A 112 -16.41 -24.82 -5.04
CA ARG A 112 -15.96 -25.52 -6.26
C ARG A 112 -16.95 -26.60 -6.74
N SER A 113 -17.95 -26.97 -5.93
CA SER A 113 -19.01 -27.92 -6.27
C SER A 113 -20.35 -27.26 -6.65
N PHE A 114 -20.58 -25.96 -6.40
CA PHE A 114 -21.88 -25.32 -6.60
C PHE A 114 -21.77 -23.84 -7.02
N SER A 115 -22.42 -23.47 -8.12
CA SER A 115 -22.42 -22.11 -8.71
C SER A 115 -23.29 -21.07 -7.97
N THR A 116 -23.57 -21.27 -6.69
CA THR A 116 -24.59 -20.49 -5.94
C THR A 116 -24.01 -19.80 -4.71
N TYR A 117 -22.72 -19.98 -4.43
CA TYR A 117 -22.10 -19.40 -3.24
C TYR A 117 -21.67 -17.94 -3.46
N PRO A 118 -21.63 -17.13 -2.39
CA PRO A 118 -21.02 -15.82 -2.42
C PRO A 118 -19.56 -15.91 -2.89
N HIS A 119 -19.20 -15.10 -3.89
CA HIS A 119 -17.86 -15.13 -4.47
C HIS A 119 -17.05 -13.86 -4.16
N LEU A 120 -17.67 -12.80 -3.64
CA LEU A 120 -16.99 -11.53 -3.42
C LEU A 120 -16.60 -11.33 -1.95
N ILE A 121 -15.30 -11.20 -1.72
CA ILE A 121 -14.72 -10.75 -0.45
C ILE A 121 -14.34 -9.28 -0.59
N THR A 122 -14.86 -8.37 0.23
CA THR A 122 -14.33 -7.01 0.34
C THR A 122 -13.32 -6.93 1.49
N PHE A 123 -12.13 -6.40 1.21
CA PHE A 123 -11.01 -6.41 2.17
C PHE A 123 -10.48 -5.01 2.51
N MET A 124 -10.93 -3.98 1.79
CA MET A 124 -10.45 -2.61 1.99
C MET A 124 -11.49 -1.56 1.60
N ASN A 125 -11.64 -0.52 2.45
CA ASN A 125 -12.47 0.66 2.21
C ASN A 125 -11.61 1.91 2.34
N MET A 126 -11.38 2.62 1.24
CA MET A 126 -10.44 3.74 1.20
C MET A 126 -11.12 5.06 0.85
N PRO A 127 -10.87 6.15 1.61
CA PRO A 127 -11.36 7.46 1.24
C PRO A 127 -10.67 8.00 -0.01
N MET A 128 -11.43 8.33 -1.05
CA MET A 128 -10.90 8.98 -2.24
C MET A 128 -10.75 10.47 -1.97
N LEU A 129 -9.52 10.88 -1.63
CA LEU A 129 -9.21 12.28 -1.35
C LEU A 129 -9.12 13.09 -2.66
N PRO A 130 -9.51 14.37 -2.62
CA PRO A 130 -9.30 15.25 -3.75
C PRO A 130 -7.80 15.44 -4.02
N LEU A 131 -7.46 15.62 -5.30
CA LEU A 131 -6.09 15.87 -5.76
C LEU A 131 -5.43 17.08 -5.08
N SER A 132 -6.23 18.07 -4.64
CA SER A 132 -5.77 19.21 -3.86
C SER A 132 -6.33 19.17 -2.45
N THR A 133 -5.46 19.36 -1.45
CA THR A 133 -5.85 19.48 -0.04
C THR A 133 -6.56 20.80 0.29
N LEU A 134 -6.72 21.68 -0.70
CA LEU A 134 -7.51 22.90 -0.60
C LEU A 134 -8.98 22.68 -1.02
N ALA A 135 -9.26 21.56 -1.70
CA ALA A 135 -10.63 21.19 -2.04
C ALA A 135 -11.36 20.65 -0.80
N PRO A 136 -12.70 20.81 -0.74
CA PRO A 136 -13.50 20.23 0.32
C PRO A 136 -13.30 18.72 0.42
N LEU A 137 -13.37 18.19 1.65
CA LEU A 137 -13.43 16.74 1.86
C LEU A 137 -14.61 16.15 1.09
N THR A 138 -14.34 15.02 0.46
CA THR A 138 -15.29 14.20 -0.28
C THR A 138 -15.62 12.98 0.55
N GLU A 139 -16.88 12.54 0.48
CA GLU A 139 -17.32 11.26 1.05
C GLU A 139 -17.07 10.09 0.08
N GLN A 140 -16.36 10.37 -1.03
CA GLN A 140 -16.06 9.40 -2.07
C GLN A 140 -15.17 8.30 -1.52
N LYS A 141 -15.44 7.05 -1.92
CA LYS A 141 -14.65 5.89 -1.49
C LYS A 141 -14.36 4.93 -2.63
N LEU A 142 -13.26 4.22 -2.46
CA LEU A 142 -12.88 3.06 -3.26
C LEU A 142 -12.90 1.83 -2.35
N VAL A 143 -13.84 0.92 -2.62
CA VAL A 143 -13.91 -0.37 -1.95
C VAL A 143 -13.23 -1.39 -2.84
N LEU A 144 -12.24 -2.09 -2.30
CA LEU A 144 -11.58 -3.21 -2.98
C LEU A 144 -12.18 -4.52 -2.52
N GLY A 145 -12.37 -5.41 -3.48
CA GLY A 145 -12.74 -6.79 -3.22
C GLY A 145 -12.08 -7.77 -4.16
N PHE A 146 -12.23 -9.04 -3.83
CA PHE A 146 -11.71 -10.16 -4.58
C PHE A 146 -12.85 -11.14 -4.90
N ASP A 147 -13.03 -11.41 -6.18
CA ASP A 147 -13.96 -12.43 -6.67
C ASP A 147 -13.24 -13.78 -6.68
N LEU A 148 -13.57 -14.66 -5.73
CA LEU A 148 -13.00 -15.99 -5.57
C LEU A 148 -13.29 -16.90 -6.77
N GLN A 149 -14.44 -16.76 -7.42
CA GLN A 149 -14.79 -17.64 -8.54
C GLN A 149 -14.01 -17.26 -9.78
N ARG A 150 -13.96 -15.95 -10.07
CA ARG A 150 -13.27 -15.44 -11.26
C ARG A 150 -11.77 -15.26 -11.02
N GLN A 151 -11.34 -15.19 -9.77
CA GLN A 151 -9.98 -14.84 -9.35
C GLN A 151 -9.60 -13.41 -9.77
N HIS A 152 -10.52 -12.46 -9.54
CA HIS A 152 -10.39 -11.08 -9.99
C HIS A 152 -10.30 -10.09 -8.82
N LEU A 153 -9.37 -9.13 -8.90
CA LEU A 153 -9.45 -7.88 -8.15
C LEU A 153 -10.59 -7.05 -8.72
N LEU A 154 -11.51 -6.64 -7.84
CA LEU A 154 -12.57 -5.70 -8.13
C LEU A 154 -12.36 -4.41 -7.34
N GLY A 155 -12.58 -3.26 -7.98
CA GLY A 155 -12.57 -1.95 -7.34
C GLY A 155 -13.85 -1.20 -7.62
N TYR A 156 -14.64 -0.93 -6.59
CA TYR A 156 -15.90 -0.22 -6.67
C TYR A 156 -15.75 1.20 -6.15
N PHE A 157 -16.08 2.17 -6.99
CA PHE A 157 -16.12 3.58 -6.63
C PHE A 157 -17.52 3.99 -6.17
N PHE A 158 -17.58 4.71 -5.05
CA PHE A 158 -18.81 5.25 -4.48
C PHE A 158 -18.68 6.76 -4.34
N GLU A 159 -19.72 7.51 -4.70
CA GLU A 159 -19.78 8.96 -4.47
C GLU A 159 -19.91 9.30 -2.98
N SER A 160 -20.56 8.42 -2.21
CA SER A 160 -20.64 8.46 -0.75
C SER A 160 -20.76 7.03 -0.23
N ALA A 161 -19.95 6.66 0.77
CA ALA A 161 -20.03 5.35 1.41
C ALA A 161 -19.78 5.42 2.92
N PRO A 162 -20.35 4.50 3.73
CA PRO A 162 -20.09 4.41 5.15
C PRO A 162 -18.61 4.07 5.42
N ASP A 163 -18.10 4.51 6.58
CA ASP A 163 -16.74 4.15 7.02
C ASP A 163 -16.66 2.65 7.35
N ASP A 164 -17.73 2.10 7.93
CA ASP A 164 -17.87 0.69 8.25
C ASP A 164 -18.31 -0.13 7.01
N LEU A 165 -17.61 -1.23 6.74
CA LEU A 165 -17.93 -2.14 5.65
C LEU A 165 -19.27 -2.89 5.88
N THR A 166 -19.71 -3.07 7.13
CA THR A 166 -20.98 -3.76 7.46
C THR A 166 -22.20 -3.04 6.88
N ASP A 167 -22.13 -1.71 6.79
CA ASP A 167 -23.18 -0.86 6.25
C ASP A 167 -23.15 -0.75 4.71
N LEU A 168 -22.16 -1.33 4.04
CA LEU A 168 -22.09 -1.29 2.57
C LEU A 168 -23.29 -1.93 1.89
N CYS A 169 -23.93 -2.91 2.54
CA CYS A 169 -25.12 -3.60 1.99
C CYS A 169 -26.20 -2.60 1.52
N TYR A 170 -26.41 -1.51 2.26
CA TYR A 170 -27.45 -0.53 1.96
C TYR A 170 -27.19 0.29 0.68
N ILE A 171 -25.94 0.40 0.26
CA ILE A 171 -25.54 1.26 -0.85
C ILE A 171 -24.79 0.52 -1.97
N TRP A 172 -24.58 -0.79 -1.84
CA TRP A 172 -23.77 -1.58 -2.77
C TRP A 172 -24.19 -1.41 -4.24
N HIS A 173 -25.51 -1.36 -4.48
CA HIS A 173 -26.10 -1.13 -5.80
C HIS A 173 -25.74 0.22 -6.45
N GLN A 174 -25.22 1.17 -5.68
CA GLN A 174 -24.78 2.49 -6.15
C GLN A 174 -23.30 2.50 -6.58
N GLY A 175 -22.56 1.44 -6.26
CA GLY A 175 -21.13 1.31 -6.56
C GLY A 175 -20.88 1.18 -8.06
N GLN A 176 -19.95 1.97 -8.58
CA GLN A 176 -19.47 1.84 -9.94
C GLN A 176 -18.23 0.95 -9.97
N LEU A 177 -18.30 -0.20 -10.65
CA LEU A 177 -17.13 -1.05 -10.89
C LEU A 177 -16.14 -0.34 -11.82
N ILE A 178 -14.97 0.04 -11.30
CA ILE A 178 -13.92 0.76 -12.05
C ILE A 178 -12.66 -0.08 -12.30
N ILE A 179 -12.38 -1.09 -11.47
CA ILE A 179 -11.25 -2.03 -11.65
C ILE A 179 -11.83 -3.44 -11.72
N ASP A 180 -11.43 -4.23 -12.72
CA ASP A 180 -11.81 -5.64 -12.89
C ASP A 180 -10.64 -6.38 -13.55
N ILE A 181 -9.77 -7.01 -12.74
CA ILE A 181 -8.47 -7.55 -13.20
C ILE A 181 -8.26 -8.96 -12.67
N HIS A 182 -8.03 -9.91 -13.57
CA HIS A 182 -7.64 -11.28 -13.21
C HIS A 182 -6.28 -11.29 -12.51
N ILE A 183 -6.11 -12.17 -11.52
CA ILE A 183 -4.87 -12.26 -10.73
C ILE A 183 -3.62 -12.45 -11.59
N ASP A 184 -3.63 -13.38 -12.55
CA ASP A 184 -2.50 -13.61 -13.46
C ASP A 184 -2.13 -12.34 -14.23
N ARG A 185 -3.13 -11.59 -14.69
CA ARG A 185 -2.95 -10.34 -15.41
C ARG A 185 -2.31 -9.28 -14.51
N PHE A 186 -2.76 -9.19 -13.25
CA PHE A 186 -2.14 -8.31 -12.26
C PHE A 186 -0.67 -8.66 -12.01
N LEU A 187 -0.35 -9.95 -11.83
CA LEU A 187 1.02 -10.41 -11.62
C LEU A 187 1.92 -10.10 -12.82
N GLU A 188 1.43 -10.28 -14.06
CA GLU A 188 2.15 -9.89 -15.27
C GLU A 188 2.44 -8.38 -15.30
N MET A 189 1.44 -7.54 -15.02
CA MET A 189 1.57 -6.09 -14.99
C MET A 189 2.59 -5.64 -13.95
N TYR A 190 2.52 -6.23 -12.75
CA TYR A 190 3.47 -5.96 -11.68
C TYR A 190 4.89 -6.32 -12.13
N GLN A 191 5.09 -7.55 -12.60
CA GLN A 191 6.43 -8.03 -12.95
C GLN A 191 7.03 -7.22 -14.09
N PHE A 192 6.22 -6.85 -15.08
CA PHE A 192 6.65 -5.98 -16.17
C PHE A 192 7.10 -4.61 -15.65
N THR A 193 6.32 -4.03 -14.75
CA THR A 193 6.57 -2.70 -14.18
C THR A 193 7.81 -2.69 -13.29
N VAL A 194 7.88 -3.57 -12.29
CA VAL A 194 8.95 -3.54 -11.28
C VAL A 194 10.29 -4.02 -11.82
N LYS A 195 10.31 -5.00 -12.74
CA LYS A 195 11.58 -5.54 -13.25
C LYS A 195 12.28 -4.64 -14.25
N SER A 196 11.55 -3.86 -15.05
CA SER A 196 12.17 -3.17 -16.20
C SER A 196 11.54 -1.84 -16.59
N HIS A 197 10.38 -1.47 -16.03
CA HIS A 197 9.58 -0.36 -16.52
C HIS A 197 9.00 0.49 -15.40
N LEU A 198 9.82 0.85 -14.41
CA LEU A 198 9.37 1.61 -13.25
C LEU A 198 8.66 2.90 -13.67
N GLU A 199 9.05 3.54 -14.77
CA GLU A 199 8.44 4.75 -15.33
C GLU A 199 6.91 4.67 -15.51
N ILE A 200 6.35 3.45 -15.63
CA ILE A 200 4.91 3.19 -15.66
C ILE A 200 4.23 3.69 -14.38
N CYS A 201 4.86 3.54 -13.22
CA CYS A 201 4.31 4.03 -11.95
C CYS A 201 4.10 5.56 -11.98
N GLY A 202 4.90 6.31 -12.74
CA GLY A 202 4.70 7.75 -12.95
C GLY A 202 3.51 8.12 -13.86
N VAL A 203 2.88 7.14 -14.51
CA VAL A 203 1.66 7.28 -15.32
C VAL A 203 0.44 6.62 -14.64
N GLY A 204 0.70 5.68 -13.72
CA GLY A 204 -0.30 4.79 -13.11
C GLY A 204 -0.35 3.46 -13.86
N MET A 205 -0.18 2.36 -13.14
CA MET A 205 -0.11 1.01 -13.71
C MET A 205 -1.44 0.62 -14.33
N PHE A 206 -2.56 0.75 -13.61
CA PHE A 206 -3.88 0.42 -14.16
C PHE A 206 -4.24 1.32 -15.34
N ARG A 207 -3.83 2.60 -15.31
CA ARG A 207 -4.01 3.51 -16.44
C ARG A 207 -3.20 3.07 -17.66
N TYR A 208 -1.92 2.75 -17.47
CA TYR A 208 -1.02 2.35 -18.56
C TYR A 208 -1.53 1.09 -19.28
N PHE A 209 -1.94 0.09 -18.51
CA PHE A 209 -2.46 -1.17 -19.04
C PHE A 209 -3.96 -1.12 -19.43
N ARG A 210 -4.63 0.01 -19.19
CA ARG A 210 -6.07 0.25 -19.48
C ARG A 210 -7.01 -0.68 -18.71
N GLU A 211 -6.62 -1.03 -17.50
CA GLU A 211 -7.35 -1.95 -16.61
C GLU A 211 -8.26 -1.21 -15.60
N SER A 212 -8.32 0.13 -15.70
CA SER A 212 -9.27 0.95 -14.96
C SER A 212 -10.18 1.76 -15.89
N LYS A 213 -11.48 1.77 -15.60
CA LYS A 213 -12.50 2.57 -16.30
C LYS A 213 -12.51 4.03 -15.86
N ARG A 214 -11.83 4.35 -14.75
CA ARG A 214 -11.73 5.70 -14.19
C ARG A 214 -10.26 6.05 -13.97
N GLU A 215 -9.88 7.29 -14.26
CA GLU A 215 -8.52 7.74 -13.96
C GLU A 215 -8.33 7.84 -12.45
N LEU A 216 -7.37 7.09 -11.93
CA LEU A 216 -6.90 7.19 -10.55
C LEU A 216 -5.63 8.04 -10.54
N PRO A 217 -5.41 8.86 -9.49
CA PRO A 217 -4.12 9.48 -9.26
C PRO A 217 -3.02 8.42 -9.24
N THR A 218 -1.84 8.70 -9.78
CA THR A 218 -0.75 7.71 -9.92
C THR A 218 -0.31 7.12 -8.59
N GLY A 219 -0.26 7.95 -7.54
CA GLY A 219 0.01 7.49 -6.19
C GLY A 219 -1.12 6.60 -5.64
N MET A 220 -2.38 6.86 -5.98
CA MET A 220 -3.52 6.03 -5.57
C MET A 220 -3.56 4.69 -6.32
N ASP A 221 -3.20 4.69 -7.60
CA ASP A 221 -3.00 3.48 -8.41
C ASP A 221 -1.97 2.55 -7.76
N LEU A 222 -0.85 3.12 -7.27
CA LEU A 222 0.17 2.38 -6.55
C LEU A 222 -0.31 1.90 -5.16
N VAL A 223 -1.09 2.72 -4.43
CA VAL A 223 -1.72 2.31 -3.17
C VAL A 223 -2.62 1.10 -3.37
N VAL A 224 -3.50 1.13 -4.38
CA VAL A 224 -4.38 -0.01 -4.71
C VAL A 224 -3.55 -1.26 -5.04
N THR A 225 -2.47 -1.09 -5.80
CA THR A 225 -1.54 -2.18 -6.14
C THR A 225 -0.93 -2.81 -4.90
N ILE A 226 -0.45 -1.98 -3.95
CA ILE A 226 0.13 -2.45 -2.69
C ILE A 226 -0.93 -3.18 -1.84
N GLN A 227 -2.12 -2.61 -1.70
CA GLN A 227 -3.20 -3.25 -0.93
C GLN A 227 -3.59 -4.60 -1.51
N PHE A 228 -3.63 -4.74 -2.83
CA PHE A 228 -3.93 -6.02 -3.45
C PHE A 228 -2.78 -7.02 -3.34
N ALA A 229 -1.53 -6.59 -3.52
CA ALA A 229 -0.37 -7.45 -3.28
C ALA A 229 -0.35 -7.99 -1.85
N GLN A 230 -0.67 -7.14 -0.86
CA GLN A 230 -0.81 -7.53 0.54
C GLN A 230 -1.93 -8.55 0.75
N PHE A 231 -3.11 -8.30 0.15
CA PHE A 231 -4.20 -9.27 0.19
C PHE A 231 -3.78 -10.63 -0.38
N LEU A 232 -3.10 -10.67 -1.53
CA LEU A 232 -2.63 -11.92 -2.12
C LEU A 232 -1.61 -12.64 -1.23
N HIS A 233 -0.72 -11.91 -0.55
CA HIS A 233 0.24 -12.49 0.37
C HIS A 233 -0.44 -13.07 1.62
N ASP A 234 -1.38 -12.32 2.21
CA ASP A 234 -2.11 -12.72 3.41
C ASP A 234 -3.02 -13.93 3.13
N PHE A 235 -3.73 -13.91 2.00
CA PHE A 235 -4.69 -14.95 1.58
C PHE A 235 -4.09 -15.96 0.59
N ALA A 236 -2.77 -16.14 0.58
CA ALA A 236 -2.11 -17.02 -0.40
C ALA A 236 -2.60 -18.47 -0.33
N GLU A 237 -2.96 -18.95 0.86
CA GLU A 237 -3.55 -20.28 1.07
C GLU A 237 -4.92 -20.43 0.37
N LEU A 238 -5.71 -19.36 0.37
CA LEU A 238 -7.02 -19.34 -0.28
C LEU A 238 -6.90 -19.37 -1.81
N VAL A 239 -5.90 -18.69 -2.36
CA VAL A 239 -5.72 -18.54 -3.81
C VAL A 239 -4.93 -19.70 -4.41
N TRP A 240 -3.86 -20.15 -3.75
CA TRP A 240 -2.91 -21.14 -4.29
C TRP A 240 -2.90 -22.48 -3.54
N GLY A 241 -3.62 -22.62 -2.42
CA GLY A 241 -3.65 -23.85 -1.63
C GLY A 241 -2.25 -24.29 -1.22
N ASP A 242 -1.91 -25.54 -1.52
CA ASP A 242 -0.60 -26.15 -1.20
C ASP A 242 0.62 -25.38 -1.77
N ASN A 243 0.43 -24.56 -2.80
CA ASN A 243 1.51 -23.79 -3.42
C ASN A 243 1.66 -22.38 -2.82
N SER A 244 0.95 -22.05 -1.73
CA SER A 244 0.98 -20.73 -1.07
C SER A 244 2.40 -20.31 -0.68
N ASP A 245 3.20 -21.23 -0.16
CA ASP A 245 4.57 -20.94 0.28
C ASP A 245 5.50 -20.65 -0.90
N GLU A 246 5.29 -21.34 -2.04
CA GLU A 246 6.03 -21.07 -3.26
C GLU A 246 5.70 -19.67 -3.78
N PHE A 247 4.41 -19.30 -3.80
CA PHE A 247 3.99 -17.95 -4.16
C PHE A 247 4.63 -16.90 -3.23
N ARG A 248 4.51 -17.07 -1.91
CA ARG A 248 5.11 -16.15 -0.93
C ARG A 248 6.63 -16.02 -1.12
N CYS A 249 7.33 -17.12 -1.41
CA CYS A 249 8.78 -17.07 -1.69
C CYS A 249 9.10 -16.34 -2.99
N GLN A 250 8.38 -16.61 -4.08
CA GLN A 250 8.60 -16.00 -5.39
C GLN A 250 8.27 -14.50 -5.40
N HIS A 251 7.34 -14.09 -4.52
CA HIS A 251 6.78 -12.76 -4.47
C HIS A 251 7.05 -12.05 -3.13
N ALA A 252 8.06 -12.48 -2.37
CA ALA A 252 8.36 -11.96 -1.03
C ALA A 252 8.57 -10.44 -1.02
N ASP A 253 9.12 -9.90 -2.10
CA ASP A 253 9.47 -8.48 -2.21
C ASP A 253 8.34 -7.62 -2.82
N PHE A 254 7.17 -8.20 -3.11
CA PHE A 254 6.08 -7.51 -3.84
C PHE A 254 5.64 -6.19 -3.19
N GLU A 255 5.39 -6.24 -1.89
CA GLU A 255 4.95 -5.06 -1.15
C GLU A 255 6.11 -4.09 -0.92
N ASP A 256 7.27 -4.62 -0.56
CA ASP A 256 8.44 -3.83 -0.14
C ASP A 256 9.00 -2.99 -1.28
N ASP A 257 9.05 -3.52 -2.51
CA ASP A 257 9.49 -2.79 -3.69
C ASP A 257 8.60 -1.55 -3.95
N LEU A 258 7.27 -1.75 -3.94
CA LEU A 258 6.31 -0.68 -4.20
C LEU A 258 6.26 0.35 -3.06
N ARG A 259 6.34 -0.11 -1.80
CA ARG A 259 6.43 0.77 -0.62
C ARG A 259 7.72 1.58 -0.64
N THR A 260 8.82 1.00 -1.10
CA THR A 260 10.09 1.71 -1.30
C THR A 260 9.96 2.81 -2.34
N LEU A 261 9.22 2.58 -3.44
CA LEU A 261 8.95 3.62 -4.44
C LEU A 261 8.16 4.80 -3.85
N LEU A 262 7.08 4.52 -3.12
CA LEU A 262 6.27 5.56 -2.46
C LEU A 262 7.08 6.34 -1.43
N SER A 263 7.79 5.65 -0.54
CA SER A 263 8.59 6.29 0.52
C SER A 263 9.70 7.15 -0.04
N LYS A 264 10.39 6.69 -1.09
CA LYS A 264 11.42 7.49 -1.78
C LYS A 264 10.83 8.74 -2.43
N ALA A 265 9.69 8.63 -3.11
CA ALA A 265 9.03 9.77 -3.74
C ALA A 265 8.57 10.81 -2.70
N SER A 266 7.96 10.33 -1.61
CA SER A 266 7.62 11.15 -0.44
C SER A 266 8.86 11.87 0.10
N TRP A 267 9.91 11.12 0.45
CA TRP A 267 11.15 11.65 1.00
C TRP A 267 11.77 12.74 0.13
N GLU A 268 11.91 12.49 -1.18
CA GLU A 268 12.49 13.46 -2.12
C GLU A 268 11.68 14.77 -2.18
N SER A 269 10.37 14.72 -1.99
CA SER A 269 9.50 15.90 -2.03
C SER A 269 9.54 16.73 -0.75
N TRP A 270 9.52 16.08 0.41
CA TRP A 270 9.64 16.77 1.70
C TRP A 270 11.01 17.45 1.83
N PHE A 271 12.07 16.80 1.36
CA PHE A 271 13.41 17.41 1.32
C PHE A 271 13.47 18.59 0.36
N ALA A 272 12.78 18.51 -0.79
CA ALA A 272 12.71 19.65 -1.70
C ALA A 272 11.98 20.85 -1.08
N VAL A 273 10.88 20.64 -0.34
CA VAL A 273 10.22 21.71 0.43
C VAL A 273 11.19 22.32 1.44
N ARG A 274 11.89 21.48 2.21
CA ARG A 274 12.87 21.91 3.20
C ARG A 274 13.98 22.76 2.59
N ASP A 275 14.45 22.36 1.41
CA ASP A 275 15.48 23.07 0.65
C ASP A 275 14.94 24.36 -0.02
N GLY A 276 13.67 24.72 0.24
CA GLY A 276 13.03 25.94 -0.23
C GLY A 276 12.54 25.89 -1.67
N LEU A 277 12.48 24.70 -2.29
CA LEU A 277 11.98 24.58 -3.65
C LEU A 277 10.47 24.80 -3.67
N THR A 278 10.04 25.67 -4.58
CA THR A 278 8.64 25.73 -5.00
C THR A 278 8.26 24.45 -5.75
N LEU A 279 6.96 24.16 -5.78
CA LEU A 279 6.39 23.06 -6.53
C LEU A 279 6.85 23.04 -8.01
N GLN A 280 6.86 24.21 -8.65
CA GLN A 280 7.25 24.34 -10.06
C GLN A 280 8.74 24.03 -10.27
N GLN A 281 9.61 24.50 -9.37
CA GLN A 281 11.05 24.22 -9.43
C GLN A 281 11.35 22.73 -9.21
N TYR A 282 10.64 22.09 -8.27
CA TYR A 282 10.75 20.66 -8.06
C TYR A 282 10.37 19.86 -9.31
N ARG A 283 9.23 20.21 -9.94
CA ARG A 283 8.78 19.58 -11.19
C ARG A 283 9.80 19.72 -12.31
N GLN A 284 10.36 20.91 -12.50
CA GLN A 284 11.40 21.12 -13.52
C GLN A 284 12.63 20.26 -13.25
N LYS A 285 13.14 20.27 -12.00
CA LYS A 285 14.29 19.45 -11.59
C LYS A 285 14.04 17.95 -11.80
N LYS A 286 12.81 17.49 -11.53
CA LYS A 286 12.39 16.11 -11.79
C LYS A 286 12.38 15.80 -13.28
N MET A 287 11.81 16.66 -14.12
CA MET A 287 11.80 16.46 -15.58
C MET A 287 13.22 16.37 -16.16
N ASP A 288 14.13 17.22 -15.68
CA ASP A 288 15.52 17.23 -16.12
C ASP A 288 16.24 15.94 -15.70
N LYS A 289 16.00 15.45 -14.47
CA LYS A 289 16.57 14.18 -13.95
C LYS A 289 15.99 12.95 -14.65
N MET A 290 14.71 12.98 -15.01
CA MET A 290 14.01 11.88 -15.69
C MET A 290 14.46 11.70 -17.14
N SER A 291 14.92 12.78 -17.77
CA SER A 291 15.57 12.73 -19.09
C SER A 291 16.94 12.03 -19.04
N GLN A 292 17.48 11.79 -17.84
CA GLN A 292 18.82 11.22 -17.61
C GLN A 292 18.80 9.87 -16.89
N LEU A 293 17.78 9.57 -16.07
CA LEU A 293 17.62 8.34 -15.28
C LEU A 293 16.12 7.99 -15.14
N ALA A 294 15.77 6.71 -15.18
CA ALA A 294 14.40 6.18 -14.97
C ALA A 294 13.89 6.45 -13.53
N SER A 295 13.55 7.70 -13.23
CA SER A 295 12.96 8.13 -11.97
C SER A 295 11.44 8.28 -12.13
N CYS A 296 10.70 7.81 -11.14
CA CYS A 296 9.27 8.10 -11.03
C CYS A 296 9.00 9.36 -10.23
N ASP A 297 7.97 10.08 -10.64
CA ASP A 297 7.35 11.14 -9.85
C ASP A 297 5.94 10.67 -9.52
N LEU A 298 5.70 10.33 -8.26
CA LEU A 298 4.46 9.73 -7.76
C LEU A 298 3.55 10.76 -7.06
N LEU A 299 3.98 12.03 -7.04
CA LEU A 299 3.23 13.14 -6.46
C LEU A 299 2.39 13.89 -7.51
N PHE A 300 2.64 13.62 -8.79
CA PHE A 300 1.91 14.24 -9.89
C PHE A 300 1.45 13.19 -10.88
N ASP A 301 0.23 13.40 -11.36
CA ASP A 301 -0.25 12.69 -12.53
C ASP A 301 0.47 13.25 -13.76
N ARG A 302 1.22 12.40 -14.44
CA ARG A 302 1.71 12.76 -15.77
C ARG A 302 0.52 12.81 -16.73
N PRO A 303 0.47 13.81 -17.64
CA PRO A 303 -0.44 13.72 -18.78
C PRO A 303 -0.09 12.47 -19.58
N SER A 304 -1.11 11.75 -20.01
CA SER A 304 -1.01 10.58 -20.89
C SER A 304 -0.50 10.99 -22.28
N THR A 305 0.78 11.32 -22.42
CA THR A 305 1.47 11.17 -23.70
C THR A 305 1.89 9.72 -23.82
N VAL A 306 0.90 8.83 -23.94
CA VAL A 306 1.13 7.43 -24.31
C VAL A 306 1.76 7.48 -25.70
N PRO A 307 3.02 7.05 -25.88
CA PRO A 307 3.54 6.84 -27.23
C PRO A 307 2.58 5.88 -27.92
N SER A 308 2.17 6.20 -29.15
CA SER A 308 1.39 5.30 -30.00
C SER A 308 1.97 3.89 -29.91
N ILE A 309 1.22 3.00 -29.25
CA ILE A 309 1.62 1.63 -28.96
C ILE A 309 1.92 0.95 -30.32
N PRO A 310 3.13 0.46 -30.61
CA PRO A 310 3.23 -0.71 -31.46
C PRO A 310 2.56 -1.81 -30.64
N SER A 311 1.41 -2.31 -31.13
CA SER A 311 0.57 -3.34 -30.49
C SER A 311 1.31 -4.05 -29.35
N ALA A 312 0.89 -3.82 -28.10
CA ALA A 312 1.45 -4.55 -26.96
C ALA A 312 1.51 -6.03 -27.41
N PRO A 313 2.71 -6.63 -27.49
CA PRO A 313 2.79 -7.99 -27.97
C PRO A 313 1.87 -8.82 -27.08
N PRO A 314 1.09 -9.77 -27.64
CA PRO A 314 0.37 -10.70 -26.80
C PRO A 314 1.40 -11.29 -25.84
N LEU A 315 1.25 -10.96 -24.56
CA LEU A 315 2.16 -11.47 -23.54
C LEU A 315 2.04 -12.99 -23.57
N PRO A 316 3.15 -13.73 -23.48
CA PRO A 316 3.10 -15.18 -23.51
C PRO A 316 2.22 -15.64 -22.36
N VAL A 317 1.14 -16.34 -22.69
CA VAL A 317 0.27 -16.96 -21.69
C VAL A 317 1.15 -17.88 -20.85
N ILE A 318 1.31 -17.56 -19.57
CA ILE A 318 2.07 -18.38 -18.61
C ILE A 318 1.20 -19.58 -18.21
N SER A 319 0.70 -20.35 -19.18
CA SER A 319 -0.04 -21.59 -18.91
C SER A 319 0.87 -22.74 -18.49
N SER A 320 2.20 -22.59 -18.57
CA SER A 320 3.15 -23.69 -18.37
C SER A 320 3.88 -23.71 -17.03
N LEU A 321 3.74 -22.70 -16.16
CA LEU A 321 4.39 -22.73 -14.84
C LEU A 321 3.67 -23.62 -13.82
N PHE A 322 2.44 -24.04 -14.10
CA PHE A 322 1.65 -24.88 -13.18
C PHE A 322 1.56 -26.37 -13.60
N ALA A 323 2.39 -26.82 -14.55
CA ALA A 323 2.54 -28.23 -14.85
C ALA A 323 3.46 -28.90 -13.81
N LYS A 324 2.84 -29.56 -12.81
CA LYS A 324 3.49 -30.38 -11.76
C LYS A 324 4.69 -31.19 -12.30
N PRO A 325 5.88 -31.10 -11.66
CA PRO A 325 6.80 -32.21 -11.57
C PRO A 325 6.77 -32.82 -10.16
N ARG A 326 6.75 -34.15 -10.14
CA ARG A 326 6.92 -34.97 -8.94
C ARG A 326 8.38 -34.96 -8.46
N THR A 327 8.53 -35.00 -7.14
CA THR A 327 9.61 -35.58 -6.32
C THR A 327 11.00 -34.92 -6.25
N ALA A 328 11.25 -34.37 -5.06
CA ALA A 328 12.24 -34.78 -4.06
C ALA A 328 13.74 -34.39 -4.17
N SER A 329 14.24 -33.94 -3.01
CA SER A 329 15.62 -33.93 -2.49
C SER A 329 16.48 -32.68 -2.74
N VAL A 330 16.36 -31.68 -1.86
CA VAL A 330 17.47 -30.79 -1.46
C VAL A 330 17.21 -30.32 -0.02
N LEU A 331 17.64 -31.07 1.00
CA LEU A 331 17.43 -30.69 2.42
C LEU A 331 18.68 -30.87 3.29
N HIS A 332 19.89 -30.72 2.74
CA HIS A 332 21.11 -30.90 3.52
C HIS A 332 22.18 -29.82 3.41
N THR A 333 21.88 -28.63 2.88
CA THR A 333 22.93 -27.64 2.56
C THR A 333 22.76 -26.24 3.20
N MET A 334 21.75 -25.98 4.04
CA MET A 334 21.49 -24.62 4.56
C MET A 334 21.88 -24.36 6.04
N ALA A 335 22.29 -25.39 6.80
CA ALA A 335 22.64 -25.22 8.22
C ALA A 335 23.79 -24.22 8.51
N PRO A 336 24.91 -24.17 7.77
CA PRO A 336 26.02 -23.27 8.11
C PRO A 336 25.78 -21.79 7.74
N VAL A 337 24.77 -21.49 6.91
CA VAL A 337 24.43 -20.10 6.50
C VAL A 337 23.59 -19.40 7.58
N LEU A 338 22.75 -20.16 8.29
CA LEU A 338 21.92 -19.66 9.39
C LEU A 338 22.74 -19.23 10.61
N GLU A 339 23.82 -19.94 10.94
CA GLU A 339 24.72 -19.56 12.04
C GLU A 339 25.52 -18.28 11.74
N GLN A 340 25.91 -18.05 10.47
CA GLN A 340 26.56 -16.80 10.07
C GLN A 340 25.62 -15.59 10.13
N LEU A 341 24.35 -15.76 9.78
CA LEU A 341 23.35 -14.69 9.85
C LEU A 341 23.02 -14.28 11.29
N GLN A 342 22.97 -15.23 12.22
CA GLN A 342 22.75 -14.95 13.65
C GLN A 342 23.94 -14.21 14.29
N SER A 343 25.17 -14.55 13.88
CA SER A 343 26.38 -13.85 14.33
C SER A 343 26.39 -12.38 13.90
N VAL A 344 26.02 -12.09 12.65
CA VAL A 344 25.96 -10.72 12.10
C VAL A 344 24.86 -9.89 12.77
N GLN A 345 23.68 -10.49 13.02
CA GLN A 345 22.62 -9.80 13.76
C GLN A 345 23.04 -9.42 15.19
N THR A 346 23.77 -10.30 15.88
CA THR A 346 24.22 -10.06 17.26
C THR A 346 25.24 -8.92 17.31
N GLN A 347 26.15 -8.83 16.33
CA GLN A 347 27.12 -7.75 16.24
C GLN A 347 26.47 -6.40 15.91
N MET A 348 25.45 -6.37 15.05
CA MET A 348 24.70 -5.14 14.77
C MET A 348 23.92 -4.65 16.00
N LEU A 349 23.35 -5.55 16.80
CA LEU A 349 22.65 -5.19 18.03
C LEU A 349 23.61 -4.58 19.06
N GLN A 350 24.82 -5.15 19.22
CA GLN A 350 25.83 -4.63 20.14
C GLN A 350 26.36 -3.25 19.70
N ALA A 351 26.56 -3.04 18.39
CA ALA A 351 26.94 -1.74 17.85
C ALA A 351 25.85 -0.68 18.08
N PHE A 352 24.58 -1.06 17.95
CA PHE A 352 23.44 -0.19 18.22
C PHE A 352 23.36 0.24 19.69
N PHE A 353 23.52 -0.69 20.64
CA PHE A 353 23.53 -0.36 22.07
C PHE A 353 24.73 0.51 22.49
N ALA A 354 25.91 0.28 21.89
CA ALA A 354 27.06 1.13 22.12
C ALA A 354 26.84 2.57 21.62
N LEU A 355 26.18 2.73 20.46
CA LEU A 355 25.84 4.04 19.91
C LEU A 355 24.84 4.78 20.81
N MET A 356 23.80 4.09 21.27
CA MET A 356 22.79 4.64 22.18
C MET A 356 23.38 5.09 23.52
N TYR A 357 24.37 4.34 24.05
CA TYR A 357 25.06 4.70 25.28
C TYR A 357 25.93 5.95 25.14
N VAL A 358 26.55 6.16 23.97
CA VAL A 358 27.32 7.37 23.67
C VAL A 358 26.40 8.60 23.55
N PHE A 359 25.23 8.46 22.93
CA PHE A 359 24.27 9.57 22.82
C PHE A 359 23.63 9.94 24.17
N ALA A 360 23.51 9.00 25.11
CA ALA A 360 22.99 9.28 26.45
C ALA A 360 23.98 10.03 27.38
N LEU A 361 25.26 10.14 26.98
CA LEU A 361 26.32 10.75 27.79
C LEU A 361 26.75 12.14 27.28
N ILE A 362 26.13 12.65 26.22
CA ILE A 362 26.37 14.01 25.73
C ILE A 362 25.29 14.92 26.34
N PRO A 363 25.64 15.87 27.24
CA PRO A 363 24.68 16.71 27.97
C PRO A 363 23.93 17.70 27.09
#